data_AF-A0AAW7IKE8-F1
#
_entry.id   AF-A0AAW7IKE8-F1
#
_cell.length_a   1.000
_cell.length_b   1.000
_cell.length_c   1.000
_cell.angle_alpha   90.00
_cell.angle_beta   90.00
_cell.angle_gamma   90.00
#
_symmetry.space_group_name_H-M   'P 1'
#
loop_
_entity.id
_entity.type
_entity.pdbx_description
1 polymer ?
#
loop_
_entity_poly.entity_id
_entity_poly.type
_entity_poly.pdbx_seq_one_letter_code
_entity_poly.pdbx_strand_id
1 'polypeptide(L)' 'MRKAYGIKSLIIYLESVNYPITEKEIDDLILNKKIPHLRPINNLLIFNLDHIDGWLSDQLKP' A
#
# COMPACT_ATOMS: atom_id res chain seq x y z
N MET A 1 -3.28 12.89 7.58
CA MET A 1 -3.70 12.32 6.28
C MET A 1 -2.52 12.34 5.33
N ARG A 2 -1.63 11.36 5.48
CA ARG A 2 -0.51 11.14 4.55
C ARG A 2 -0.99 10.26 3.39
N LYS A 3 -0.65 10.60 2.15
CA LYS A 3 -1.12 9.88 0.96
C LYS A 3 0.05 9.52 0.05
N ALA A 4 0.06 8.27 -0.42
CA ALA A 4 0.89 7.84 -1.53
C ALA A 4 0.03 7.70 -2.79
N TYR A 5 0.48 8.33 -3.87
CA TYR A 5 -0.20 8.31 -5.16
C TYR A 5 0.49 7.33 -6.09
N GLY A 6 -0.20 6.24 -6.43
CA GLY A 6 0.33 5.15 -7.24
C GLY A 6 1.24 4.19 -6.46
N ILE A 7 1.54 3.05 -7.11
CA ILE A 7 2.28 1.94 -6.52
C ILE A 7 3.73 2.35 -6.20
N LYS A 8 4.40 3.08 -7.10
CA LYS A 8 5.78 3.53 -6.88
C LYS A 8 5.95 4.37 -5.61
N SER A 9 5.02 5.29 -5.35
CA SER A 9 5.03 6.10 -4.13
C SER A 9 4.80 5.25 -2.87
N LEU A 10 3.99 4.19 -2.99
CA LEU A 10 3.78 3.25 -1.90
C LEU A 10 5.04 2.40 -1.64
N ILE A 11 5.73 1.92 -2.67
CA ILE A 11 6.99 1.15 -2.52
C ILE A 11 8.02 1.98 -1.75
N ILE A 12 8.24 3.23 -2.17
CA ILE A 12 9.19 4.13 -1.48
C ILE A 12 8.82 4.29 0.00
N TYR A 13 7.52 4.42 0.30
CA TYR A 13 7.05 4.50 1.67
C TYR A 13 7.34 3.21 2.45
N LEU A 14 6.96 2.06 1.89
CA LEU A 14 7.11 0.76 2.52
C LEU A 14 8.59 0.42 2.77
N GLU A 15 9.48 0.74 1.82
CA GLU A 15 10.93 0.67 2.02
C GLU A 15 11.41 1.55 3.17
N SER A 16 10.90 2.79 3.29
CA SER A 16 11.28 3.71 4.37
C SER A 16 10.89 3.24 5.77
N VAL A 17 9.86 2.39 5.87
CA VAL A 17 9.42 1.76 7.13
C VAL A 17 9.92 0.32 7.27
N ASN A 18 10.95 -0.05 6.50
CA ASN A 18 11.63 -1.35 6.55
C ASN A 18 10.72 -2.55 6.19
N TYR A 19 9.75 -2.32 5.29
CA TYR A 19 8.88 -3.32 4.69
C TYR A 19 9.08 -3.34 3.15
N PRO A 20 10.24 -3.77 2.63
CA PRO A 20 10.46 -3.80 1.20
C PRO A 20 9.52 -4.81 0.54
N ILE A 21 8.81 -4.38 -0.51
CA ILE A 21 7.86 -5.19 -1.27
C ILE A 21 7.96 -4.82 -2.75
N THR A 22 7.79 -5.80 -3.64
CA THR A 22 7.85 -5.57 -5.08
C THR A 22 6.55 -5.01 -5.63
N GLU A 23 6.63 -4.34 -6.79
CA GLU A 23 5.43 -3.86 -7.52
C GLU A 23 4.45 -5.00 -7.82
N LYS A 24 4.97 -6.18 -8.20
CA LYS A 24 4.17 -7.38 -8.45
C LYS A 24 3.41 -7.84 -7.22
N GLU A 25 4.04 -7.86 -6.04
CA GLU A 25 3.36 -8.24 -4.81
C GLU A 25 2.28 -7.23 -4.41
N ILE A 26 2.52 -5.93 -4.62
CA ILE A 26 1.50 -4.91 -4.41
C ILE A 26 0.32 -5.12 -5.37
N ASP A 27 0.58 -5.41 -6.64
CA ASP A 27 -0.46 -5.74 -7.61
C ASP A 27 -1.27 -6.95 -7.16
N ASP A 28 -0.62 -8.03 -6.72
CA ASP A 28 -1.28 -9.20 -6.17
C ASP A 28 -2.13 -8.84 -4.93
N LEU A 29 -1.63 -7.99 -4.02
CA LEU A 29 -2.38 -7.53 -2.86
C LEU A 29 -3.61 -6.69 -3.25
N ILE A 30 -3.50 -5.85 -4.29
CA ILE A 30 -4.62 -5.07 -4.82
C ILE A 30 -5.66 -5.99 -5.45
N LEU A 31 -5.22 -6.93 -6.30
CA LEU A 31 -6.08 -7.91 -6.97
C LEU A 31 -6.86 -8.75 -5.96
N ASN A 32 -6.19 -9.18 -4.89
CA ASN A 32 -6.78 -9.95 -3.79
C ASN A 32 -7.50 -9.07 -2.75
N LYS A 33 -7.55 -7.75 -2.92
CA LYS A 33 -8.14 -6.77 -1.96
C LYS A 33 -7.57 -6.90 -0.53
N LYS A 34 -6.31 -7.30 -0.42
CA LYS A 34 -5.60 -7.50 0.86
C LYS A 34 -4.93 -6.23 1.38
N ILE A 35 -4.69 -5.24 0.53
CA ILE A 35 -4.09 -3.96 0.91
C ILE A 35 -5.11 -2.81 0.80
N PRO A 36 -5.19 -1.90 1.79
CA PRO A 36 -6.13 -0.79 1.75
C PRO A 36 -5.73 0.21 0.65
N HIS A 37 -6.64 0.45 -0.30
CA HIS A 37 -6.43 1.37 -1.42
C HIS A 37 -7.73 2.05 -1.83
N LEU A 38 -7.60 3.20 -2.48
CA LEU A 38 -8.71 3.94 -3.08
C LEU A 38 -8.48 4.03 -4.59
N ARG A 39 -9.58 3.92 -5.36
CA ARG A 39 -9.59 4.10 -6.81
C ARG A 39 -10.67 5.12 -7.21
N PRO A 40 -10.43 6.43 -7.01
CA PRO A 40 -11.44 7.45 -7.24
C PRO A 40 -11.74 7.72 -8.72
N ILE A 41 -10.76 7.49 -9.61
CA ILE A 41 -10.88 7.65 -11.06
C ILE A 41 -10.14 6.47 -11.71
N ASN A 42 -10.58 6.01 -12.88
CA ASN A 42 -9.94 4.90 -13.60
C ASN A 42 -8.41 5.09 -13.64
N ASN A 43 -7.68 4.02 -13.27
CA ASN A 43 -6.23 3.93 -13.17
C ASN A 43 -5.50 4.74 -12.07
N LEU A 44 -6.17 5.60 -11.30
CA LEU A 44 -5.53 6.28 -10.18
C LEU A 44 -5.67 5.48 -8.89
N LEU A 45 -4.56 4.95 -8.38
CA LEU A 45 -4.50 4.34 -7.05
C LEU A 45 -4.01 5.36 -6.03
N ILE A 46 -4.71 5.46 -4.91
CA ILE A 46 -4.33 6.29 -3.77
C ILE A 46 -4.30 5.42 -2.52
N PHE A 47 -3.20 5.49 -1.78
CA PHE A 47 -3.03 4.80 -0.52
C PHE A 47 -3.01 5.81 0.61
N ASN A 48 -3.93 5.66 1.57
CA ASN A 48 -3.87 6.42 2.82
C ASN A 48 -2.84 5.77 3.73
N LEU A 49 -1.72 6.43 3.99
CA LEU A 49 -0.63 5.84 4.76
C LEU A 49 -1.06 5.54 6.20
N ASP A 50 -2.00 6.31 6.75
CA ASP A 50 -2.54 6.04 8.08
C ASP A 50 -3.29 4.69 8.14
N HIS A 51 -3.89 4.25 7.02
CA HIS A 51 -4.49 2.90 6.90
C HIS A 51 -3.46 1.84 6.56
N ILE A 52 -2.42 2.18 5.79
CA ILE A 52 -1.31 1.29 5.48
C ILE A 52 -0.56 0.92 6.76
N ASP A 53 -0.34 1.86 7.67
CA ASP A 53 0.30 1.61 8.97
C ASP A 53 -0.49 0.62 9.81
N GLY A 54 -1.81 0.75 9.83
CA GLY A 54 -2.70 -0.22 10.48
C GLY A 54 -2.61 -1.59 9.83
N TRP A 55 -2.66 -1.64 8.49
CA TRP A 55 -2.52 -2.89 7.74
C TRP A 55 -1.16 -3.57 7.97
N LEU A 56 -0.05 -2.83 7.98
CA LEU A 56 1.28 -3.33 8.30
C LEU A 56 1.33 -3.93 9.70
N SER A 57 0.70 -3.26 10.66
CA SER A 57 0.60 -3.76 12.04
C SER A 57 -0.15 -5.09 12.13
N ASP A 58 -1.10 -5.34 11.23
CA ASP A 58 -1.80 -6.62 11.14
C ASP A 58 -0.97 -7.71 10.44
N GLN A 59 -0.14 -7.35 9.45
CA GLN A 59 0.74 -8.31 8.77
C GLN A 59 1.90 -8.79 9.65
N LEU A 60 2.38 -7.94 10.56
CA LEU A 60 3.50 -8.23 11.46
C LEU A 60 3.08 -8.99 12.74
N LYS A 61 1.79 -9.30 12.90
CA LYS A 61 1.32 -10.16 13.99
C LYS A 61 1.70 -11.62 13.71
N PRO A 62 2.22 -12.34 14.72
CA PRO A 62 2.57 -13.76 14.60
C PRO A 62 1.35 -14.67 14.45
#